data_AF-A0A812QIU1-F1
#
_entry.id   AF-A0A812QIU1-F1
#
_cell.length_a   1.000
_cell.length_b   1.000
_cell.length_c   1.000
_cell.angle_alpha   90.00
_cell.angle_beta   90.00
_cell.angle_gamma   90.00
#
_symmetry.space_group_name_H-M   'P 1'
#
loop_
_entity.id
_entity.type
_entity.pdbx_description
1 polymer ?
#
loop_
_entity_poly.entity_id
_entity_poly.type
_entity_poly.pdbx_seq_one_letter_code
_entity_poly.pdbx_strand_id
1 'polypeptide(L)'
;MALSSASCRTVGRGLVRGRIFVAFRLRDWRACSSKVPQQASSRMAGFKALLSAVTGGLLGRPRRIAAERPPGQSLQHLQQAVEDARGTPHLVSITRPVHPPYLVDEAGEMLAIHPEAGPWDVHVILEGEPSHPSFYAPLRLRLRFTAGWPSTPPEIYIGGQLAFALVARNRSPPKVFWDTFLASKASSGPLALQELLEHLRRFLLEPANYLGMPEQDAEEGSPSLEARRLHSWMRDAARVNAKRLDVIKKYRKQALHAQLFDEHRPLQEEWFVPETWSALRALHTGDAQLGRALLTEHATGEVYSFPLFTDAFCGLLLEEIFNFYKSGLPARRPNSMNNYGIILGDIGLEPFIDKLQELLQPLGQELFQAPGSLWDGHHCFIVRYREGEDLGLDMHTDDSDVTFNICLGLDFTGAGLQFCGSVGAPEHRKHHMTYQHRKGHCVVHLGRKRHGADDITSGERLNLILWNHSSEYRQSRDYRTPPYAREAAAPDEVCLSYTHDRDFGAYKDYPSGREHFRGRGWCPPPAAEYPGFQSEFRFRSPSGDAKL
;
A
#
# COMPACT_ATOMS: atom_id res chain seq x y z
N MET A 1 20.01 -2.45 65.45
CA MET A 1 20.84 -1.23 65.36
C MET A 1 20.49 -0.54 64.04
N ALA A 2 20.50 0.81 63.99
CA ALA A 2 20.33 1.74 62.85
C ALA A 2 19.60 1.23 61.58
N LEU A 3 18.42 1.73 61.15
CA LEU A 3 18.01 3.12 60.82
C LEU A 3 18.94 3.77 59.77
N SER A 4 18.47 4.51 58.77
CA SER A 4 17.17 5.17 58.52
C SER A 4 16.54 4.65 57.18
N SER A 5 15.35 4.98 56.64
CA SER A 5 14.33 6.05 56.70
C SER A 5 14.76 7.44 56.17
N ALA A 6 14.06 8.15 55.28
CA ALA A 6 12.81 7.93 54.53
C ALA A 6 12.99 8.58 53.11
N SER A 7 12.02 8.94 52.25
CA SER A 7 10.55 9.05 52.34
C SER A 7 9.91 9.03 50.92
N CYS A 8 8.59 9.21 50.83
CA CYS A 8 7.82 9.20 49.58
C CYS A 8 7.78 10.58 48.87
N ARG A 9 7.76 10.58 47.52
CA ARG A 9 7.17 11.66 46.70
C ARG A 9 6.46 11.08 45.46
N THR A 10 5.14 11.15 45.45
CA THR A 10 4.28 10.92 44.27
C THR A 10 4.24 12.17 43.38
N VAL A 11 4.52 12.03 42.09
CA VAL A 11 4.24 13.07 41.07
C VAL A 11 3.74 12.44 39.77
N GLY A 12 2.59 12.94 39.28
CA GLY A 12 2.16 12.99 37.88
C GLY A 12 2.36 11.78 36.96
N ARG A 13 1.33 10.95 36.79
CA ARG A 13 1.16 10.13 35.56
C ARG A 13 0.69 11.01 34.41
N GLY A 14 1.61 11.49 33.58
CA GLY A 14 1.28 12.04 32.25
C GLY A 14 1.28 10.95 31.18
N LEU A 15 0.11 10.53 30.70
CA LEU A 15 0.02 9.58 29.58
C LEU A 15 0.22 10.31 28.24
N VAL A 16 1.36 10.10 27.58
CA VAL A 16 1.56 10.48 26.17
C VAL A 16 1.78 9.21 25.34
N ARG A 17 0.89 8.95 24.38
CA ARG A 17 0.93 7.76 23.51
C ARG A 17 1.94 7.93 22.37
N GLY A 18 3.24 7.82 22.68
CA GLY A 18 4.28 7.68 21.66
C GLY A 18 4.33 6.25 21.09
N ARG A 19 4.23 6.10 19.77
CA ARG A 19 4.54 4.83 19.08
C ARG A 19 6.06 4.65 19.03
N ILE A 20 6.60 3.70 19.79
CA ILE A 20 8.03 3.41 19.75
C ILE A 20 8.32 2.41 18.62
N PHE A 21 8.91 2.88 17.52
CA PHE A 21 9.65 2.02 16.60
C PHE A 21 11.03 1.72 17.19
N VAL A 22 11.42 0.44 17.23
CA VAL A 22 12.78 0.03 17.61
C VAL A 22 13.34 -0.87 16.52
N ALA A 23 14.39 -0.40 15.86
CA ALA A 23 15.26 -1.24 15.03
C ALA A 23 16.53 -1.54 15.83
N PHE A 24 16.91 -2.81 15.93
CA PHE A 24 18.17 -3.22 16.56
C PHE A 24 19.07 -3.95 15.55
N ARG A 25 20.38 -3.69 15.66
CA ARG A 25 21.41 -4.33 14.82
C ARG A 25 21.76 -5.71 15.39
N LEU A 26 21.86 -6.70 14.52
CA LEU A 26 22.36 -8.04 14.86
C LEU A 26 23.89 -8.03 14.96
N ARG A 27 24.42 -8.28 16.16
CA ARG A 27 25.71 -8.94 16.37
C ARG A 27 25.62 -9.88 17.58
N ASP A 28 26.52 -10.86 17.57
CA ASP A 28 26.90 -11.73 18.67
C ASP A 28 25.79 -12.60 19.30
N TRP A 29 25.57 -13.77 18.69
CA TRP A 29 25.37 -15.02 19.44
C TRP A 29 25.85 -16.22 18.60
N ARG A 30 27.02 -16.76 18.95
CA ARG A 30 27.50 -18.10 18.55
C ARG A 30 27.75 -18.91 19.82
N ALA A 31 27.70 -20.24 19.68
CA ALA A 31 27.99 -21.25 20.71
C ALA A 31 27.03 -21.28 21.92
N CYS A 32 25.96 -22.07 21.79
CA CYS A 32 25.73 -23.21 22.71
C CYS A 32 24.67 -24.16 22.14
N SER A 33 25.09 -25.35 21.70
CA SER A 33 24.18 -26.41 21.22
C SER A 33 24.76 -27.79 21.52
N SER A 34 24.21 -28.48 22.53
CA SER A 34 24.35 -29.94 22.66
C SER A 34 23.24 -30.52 23.54
N LYS A 35 22.74 -31.71 23.15
CA LYS A 35 21.96 -32.68 23.94
C LYS A 35 20.56 -32.27 24.45
N VAL A 36 19.52 -32.61 23.67
CA VAL A 36 18.23 -33.16 24.16
C VAL A 36 17.82 -34.32 23.21
N PRO A 37 17.27 -35.46 23.68
CA PRO A 37 17.01 -36.63 22.83
C PRO A 37 15.83 -36.52 21.85
N GLN A 38 15.73 -37.48 20.93
CA GLN A 38 14.61 -37.64 20.00
C GLN A 38 13.47 -38.46 20.62
N GLN A 39 12.29 -37.84 20.81
CA GLN A 39 10.95 -38.41 20.51
C GLN A 39 9.86 -37.42 20.98
N ALA A 40 9.23 -36.72 20.03
CA ALA A 40 8.01 -35.94 20.23
C ALA A 40 7.34 -35.71 18.86
N SER A 41 6.02 -35.51 18.85
CA SER A 41 5.20 -35.56 17.63
C SER A 41 5.35 -34.35 16.69
N SER A 42 4.74 -34.45 15.51
CA SER A 42 4.70 -33.42 14.46
C SER A 42 4.31 -32.02 14.95
N ARG A 43 3.51 -31.91 16.02
CA ARG A 43 3.17 -30.63 16.67
C ARG A 43 4.41 -29.81 17.08
N MET A 44 5.50 -30.44 17.50
CA MET A 44 6.74 -29.72 17.87
C MET A 44 7.57 -29.24 16.67
N ALA A 45 7.34 -29.77 15.46
CA ALA A 45 8.10 -29.38 14.27
C ALA A 45 7.70 -27.97 13.80
N GLY A 46 6.39 -27.72 13.65
CA GLY A 46 5.86 -26.39 13.31
C GLY A 46 6.25 -25.32 14.32
N PHE A 47 6.20 -25.64 15.62
CA PHE A 47 6.60 -24.72 16.68
C PHE A 47 8.09 -24.32 16.59
N LYS A 48 9.00 -25.27 16.31
CA LYS A 48 10.44 -24.97 16.14
C LYS A 48 10.73 -24.18 14.85
N ALA A 49 9.97 -24.42 13.77
CA ALA A 49 10.05 -23.61 12.56
C ALA A 49 9.59 -22.16 12.81
N LEU A 50 8.53 -21.98 13.61
CA LEU A 50 8.00 -20.67 14.01
C LEU A 50 9.04 -19.84 14.76
N LEU A 51 9.69 -20.41 15.78
CA LEU A 51 10.79 -19.76 16.54
C LEU A 51 11.94 -19.31 15.61
N SER A 52 12.32 -20.16 14.64
CA SER A 52 13.37 -19.85 13.67
C SER A 52 12.97 -18.71 12.72
N ALA A 53 11.72 -18.66 12.28
CA ALA A 53 11.19 -17.64 11.38
C ALA A 53 10.94 -16.26 12.06
N VAL A 54 10.88 -16.20 13.39
CA VAL A 54 10.69 -14.97 14.18
C VAL A 54 12.02 -14.37 14.66
N THR A 55 13.06 -15.20 14.80
CA THR A 55 14.39 -14.77 15.29
C THR A 55 15.48 -14.73 14.20
N GLY A 56 15.35 -15.55 13.15
CA GLY A 56 16.16 -15.52 11.94
C GLY A 56 15.70 -14.45 10.95
N GLY A 57 16.60 -14.02 10.06
CA GLY A 57 16.32 -12.96 9.08
C GLY A 57 15.21 -13.33 8.08
N LEU A 58 14.39 -12.33 7.73
CA LEU A 58 13.23 -12.41 6.83
C LEU A 58 13.53 -12.79 5.36
N LEU A 59 14.77 -13.18 5.03
CA LEU A 59 15.24 -13.42 3.66
C LEU A 59 15.96 -14.77 3.58
N GLY A 60 15.31 -15.77 2.97
CA GLY A 60 15.88 -17.10 2.81
C GLY A 60 14.88 -18.16 2.36
N ARG A 61 14.55 -18.19 1.05
CA ARG A 61 13.97 -19.39 0.43
C ARG A 61 15.07 -20.45 0.27
N PRO A 62 14.80 -21.74 0.51
CA PRO A 62 15.71 -22.80 0.08
C PRO A 62 15.67 -22.90 -1.46
N ARG A 63 16.72 -22.42 -2.15
CA ARG A 63 16.95 -22.74 -3.58
C ARG A 63 17.21 -24.25 -3.71
N ARG A 64 16.16 -25.06 -3.89
CA ARG A 64 16.30 -26.39 -4.50
C ARG A 64 16.56 -26.19 -5.98
N ILE A 65 17.64 -26.78 -6.49
CA ILE A 65 17.94 -26.81 -7.92
C ILE A 65 16.97 -27.79 -8.56
N ALA A 66 15.90 -27.27 -9.17
CA ALA A 66 15.07 -28.04 -10.08
C ALA A 66 15.81 -28.19 -11.42
N ALA A 67 15.66 -29.33 -12.08
CA ALA A 67 16.16 -29.48 -13.45
C ALA A 67 15.39 -28.52 -14.37
N GLU A 68 16.12 -27.80 -15.22
CA GLU A 68 15.53 -26.83 -16.15
C GLU A 68 14.63 -27.54 -17.17
N ARG A 69 13.34 -27.21 -17.14
CA ARG A 69 12.36 -27.63 -18.14
C ARG A 69 12.30 -26.57 -19.25
N PRO A 70 12.15 -26.96 -20.52
CA PRO A 70 12.00 -25.98 -21.60
C PRO A 70 10.70 -25.16 -21.39
N PRO A 71 10.73 -23.82 -21.51
CA PRO A 71 9.64 -22.94 -21.08
C PRO A 71 8.24 -23.32 -21.58
N GLY A 72 8.11 -23.74 -22.84
CA GLY A 72 6.84 -24.16 -23.43
C GLY A 72 6.20 -25.36 -22.72
N GLN A 73 6.99 -26.32 -22.21
CA GLN A 73 6.44 -27.42 -21.40
C GLN A 73 5.97 -26.92 -20.03
N SER A 74 6.69 -26.00 -19.40
CA SER A 74 6.30 -25.46 -18.09
C SER A 74 5.04 -24.60 -18.17
N LEU A 75 4.86 -23.84 -19.25
CA LEU A 75 3.61 -23.12 -19.54
C LEU A 75 2.44 -24.09 -19.75
N GLN A 76 2.61 -25.19 -20.50
CA GLN A 76 1.58 -26.21 -20.68
C GLN A 76 1.16 -26.86 -19.34
N HIS A 77 2.14 -27.21 -18.48
CA HIS A 77 1.84 -27.71 -17.13
C HIS A 77 1.11 -26.68 -16.26
N LEU A 78 1.42 -25.39 -16.41
CA LEU A 78 0.75 -24.31 -15.68
C LEU A 78 -0.68 -24.07 -16.19
N GLN A 79 -0.88 -24.10 -17.51
CA GLN A 79 -2.20 -24.00 -18.13
C GLN A 79 -3.11 -25.14 -17.67
N GLN A 80 -2.62 -26.39 -17.70
CA GLN A 80 -3.38 -27.53 -17.16
C GLN A 80 -3.69 -27.35 -15.68
N ALA A 81 -2.71 -26.99 -14.85
CA ALA A 81 -2.92 -26.76 -13.41
C ALA A 81 -3.90 -25.62 -13.10
N VAL A 82 -4.04 -24.62 -13.98
CA VAL A 82 -5.04 -23.54 -13.89
C VAL A 82 -6.44 -24.04 -14.23
N GLU A 83 -6.59 -24.88 -15.28
CA GLU A 83 -7.88 -25.48 -15.63
C GLU A 83 -8.33 -26.52 -14.58
N ASP A 84 -7.41 -27.37 -14.09
CA ASP A 84 -7.66 -28.30 -12.97
C ASP A 84 -8.12 -27.54 -11.72
N ALA A 85 -7.45 -26.42 -11.40
CA ALA A 85 -7.79 -25.59 -10.27
C ALA A 85 -9.16 -24.89 -10.38
N ARG A 86 -9.83 -24.87 -11.55
CA ARG A 86 -11.20 -24.34 -11.65
C ARG A 86 -12.22 -25.11 -10.80
N GLY A 87 -11.93 -26.36 -10.45
CA GLY A 87 -12.72 -27.17 -9.52
C GLY A 87 -12.48 -26.86 -8.02
N THR A 88 -11.58 -25.94 -7.68
CA THR A 88 -11.23 -25.64 -6.28
C THR A 88 -12.44 -25.06 -5.52
N PRO A 89 -12.85 -25.64 -4.37
CA PRO A 89 -13.89 -25.06 -3.54
C PRO A 89 -13.55 -23.63 -3.11
N HIS A 90 -14.55 -22.74 -3.09
CA HIS A 90 -14.39 -21.32 -2.80
C HIS A 90 -13.53 -20.53 -3.80
N LEU A 91 -13.34 -21.02 -5.03
CA LEU A 91 -12.77 -20.22 -6.11
C LEU A 91 -13.84 -19.33 -6.77
N VAL A 92 -13.65 -18.01 -6.72
CA VAL A 92 -14.52 -17.04 -7.42
C VAL A 92 -14.03 -16.81 -8.85
N SER A 93 -12.72 -16.66 -9.05
CA SER A 93 -12.14 -16.57 -10.39
C SER A 93 -10.65 -16.95 -10.40
N ILE A 94 -10.20 -17.51 -11.53
CA ILE A 94 -8.79 -17.71 -11.86
C ILE A 94 -8.53 -17.32 -13.32
N THR A 95 -7.57 -16.42 -13.54
CA THR A 95 -7.16 -16.03 -14.90
C THR A 95 -6.42 -17.16 -15.60
N ARG A 96 -6.28 -17.07 -16.92
CA ARG A 96 -5.20 -17.80 -17.60
C ARG A 96 -3.84 -17.22 -17.15
N PRO A 97 -2.72 -17.96 -17.33
CA PRO A 97 -1.39 -17.39 -17.14
C PRO A 97 -1.17 -16.21 -18.07
N VAL A 98 -0.73 -15.08 -17.52
CA VAL A 98 -0.38 -13.86 -18.26
C VAL A 98 1.06 -13.49 -17.99
N HIS A 99 1.70 -12.72 -18.87
CA HIS A 99 3.03 -12.19 -18.59
C HIS A 99 2.93 -10.91 -17.76
N PRO A 100 3.71 -10.76 -16.68
CA PRO A 100 3.92 -9.44 -16.09
C PRO A 100 4.65 -8.58 -17.14
N PRO A 101 4.20 -7.35 -17.42
CA PRO A 101 4.77 -6.55 -18.52
C PRO A 101 6.22 -6.12 -18.24
N TYR A 102 6.55 -5.93 -16.96
CA TYR A 102 7.89 -5.63 -16.47
C TYR A 102 8.19 -6.45 -15.20
N LEU A 103 9.47 -6.66 -14.91
CA LEU A 103 9.98 -7.25 -13.67
C LEU A 103 11.22 -6.49 -13.16
N VAL A 104 11.51 -6.67 -11.87
CA VAL A 104 12.80 -6.29 -11.27
C VAL A 104 13.81 -7.43 -11.45
N ASP A 105 15.01 -7.13 -11.95
CA ASP A 105 16.10 -8.11 -12.12
C ASP A 105 16.99 -8.30 -10.85
N GLU A 106 18.05 -9.12 -10.93
CA GLU A 106 18.98 -9.30 -9.78
C GLU A 106 19.83 -8.06 -9.46
N ALA A 107 19.91 -7.05 -10.35
CA ALA A 107 20.56 -5.76 -10.10
C ALA A 107 19.60 -4.72 -9.49
N GLY A 108 18.29 -4.91 -9.65
CA GLY A 108 17.23 -4.01 -9.20
C GLY A 108 16.62 -3.14 -10.31
N GLU A 109 16.98 -3.36 -11.57
CA GLU A 109 16.49 -2.58 -12.70
C GLU A 109 15.14 -3.13 -13.21
N MET A 110 14.27 -2.25 -13.73
CA MET A 110 12.96 -2.64 -14.28
C MET A 110 13.07 -2.98 -15.77
N LEU A 111 12.93 -4.27 -16.11
CA LEU A 111 13.06 -4.79 -17.47
C LEU A 111 11.70 -5.27 -18.02
N ALA A 112 11.41 -4.95 -19.28
CA ALA A 112 10.25 -5.48 -19.99
C ALA A 112 10.44 -6.96 -20.34
N ILE A 113 9.36 -7.76 -20.31
CA ILE A 113 9.45 -9.22 -20.43
C ILE A 113 9.02 -9.74 -21.81
N HIS A 114 9.88 -10.57 -22.40
CA HIS A 114 9.56 -11.34 -23.61
C HIS A 114 8.70 -12.57 -23.28
N PRO A 115 7.55 -12.80 -23.96
CA PRO A 115 6.62 -13.88 -23.61
C PRO A 115 7.18 -15.32 -23.63
N GLU A 116 8.25 -15.59 -24.38
CA GLU A 116 8.69 -16.96 -24.64
C GLU A 116 9.39 -17.65 -23.45
N ALA A 117 9.89 -16.89 -22.47
CA ALA A 117 10.67 -17.42 -21.35
C ALA A 117 9.91 -17.52 -20.01
N GLY A 118 8.76 -16.86 -19.89
CA GLY A 118 8.15 -16.59 -18.57
C GLY A 118 8.93 -15.50 -17.80
N PRO A 119 8.66 -15.32 -16.49
CA PRO A 119 7.63 -16.00 -15.69
C PRO A 119 6.21 -15.61 -16.12
N TRP A 120 5.23 -16.29 -15.51
CA TRP A 120 3.81 -16.06 -15.73
C TRP A 120 3.11 -15.76 -14.41
N ASP A 121 2.30 -14.71 -14.38
CA ASP A 121 1.43 -14.38 -13.26
C ASP A 121 0.04 -14.99 -13.50
N VAL A 122 -0.58 -15.51 -12.45
CA VAL A 122 -1.97 -15.96 -12.41
C VAL A 122 -2.67 -15.20 -11.30
N HIS A 123 -3.76 -14.52 -11.63
CA HIS A 123 -4.57 -13.78 -10.67
C HIS A 123 -5.72 -14.68 -10.22
N VAL A 124 -5.92 -14.75 -8.90
CA VAL A 124 -6.89 -15.64 -8.26
C VAL A 124 -7.72 -14.83 -7.26
N ILE A 125 -9.04 -15.03 -7.29
CA ILE A 125 -9.95 -14.52 -6.27
C ILE A 125 -10.56 -15.73 -5.57
N LEU A 126 -10.27 -15.90 -4.29
CA LEU A 126 -10.89 -16.90 -3.43
C LEU A 126 -11.97 -16.24 -2.58
N GLU A 127 -13.09 -16.93 -2.38
CA GLU A 127 -14.17 -16.48 -1.52
C GLU A 127 -13.66 -16.33 -0.07
N GLY A 128 -14.05 -15.25 0.59
CA GLY A 128 -13.88 -15.13 2.04
C GLY A 128 -14.78 -16.11 2.79
N GLU A 129 -15.00 -15.84 4.07
CA GLU A 129 -16.08 -16.48 4.83
C GLU A 129 -16.92 -15.34 5.41
N PRO A 130 -18.10 -14.99 4.86
CA PRO A 130 -18.86 -13.78 5.23
C PRO A 130 -19.30 -13.73 6.70
N SER A 131 -19.40 -14.91 7.35
CA SER A 131 -19.67 -15.04 8.78
C SER A 131 -18.45 -14.79 9.68
N HIS A 132 -17.23 -14.88 9.14
CA HIS A 132 -15.99 -14.82 9.90
C HIS A 132 -15.76 -13.43 10.50
N PRO A 133 -15.26 -13.31 11.76
CA PRO A 133 -15.06 -12.01 12.40
C PRO A 133 -13.99 -11.14 11.71
N SER A 134 -13.07 -11.75 10.94
CA SER A 134 -11.92 -11.08 10.34
C SER A 134 -11.95 -10.99 8.80
N PHE A 135 -12.94 -11.61 8.14
CA PHE A 135 -13.01 -11.74 6.67
C PHE A 135 -14.44 -11.55 6.17
N TYR A 136 -14.59 -11.03 4.95
CA TYR A 136 -15.89 -10.79 4.30
C TYR A 136 -15.75 -10.48 2.82
N ALA A 137 -14.73 -9.68 2.45
CA ALA A 137 -14.33 -9.50 1.06
C ALA A 137 -13.59 -10.75 0.55
N PRO A 138 -13.66 -11.06 -0.76
CA PRO A 138 -12.84 -12.10 -1.37
C PRO A 138 -11.33 -11.84 -1.21
N LEU A 139 -10.58 -12.92 -0.97
CA LEU A 139 -9.12 -12.92 -0.89
C LEU A 139 -8.52 -12.85 -2.30
N ARG A 140 -7.79 -11.79 -2.61
CA ARG A 140 -7.10 -11.62 -3.91
C ARG A 140 -5.66 -12.07 -3.81
N LEU A 141 -5.22 -12.85 -4.79
CA LEU A 141 -3.87 -13.41 -4.86
C LEU A 141 -3.31 -13.18 -6.27
N ARG A 142 -2.04 -12.78 -6.35
CA ARG A 142 -1.22 -12.83 -7.57
C ARG A 142 -0.15 -13.89 -7.35
N LEU A 143 -0.18 -14.94 -8.17
CA LEU A 143 0.71 -16.10 -8.08
C LEU A 143 1.68 -16.07 -9.26
N ARG A 144 2.99 -15.95 -9.02
CA ARG A 144 4.01 -15.88 -10.08
C ARG A 144 4.76 -17.20 -10.22
N PHE A 145 4.68 -17.80 -11.39
CA PHE A 145 5.28 -19.07 -11.74
C PHE A 145 6.50 -18.88 -12.65
N THR A 146 7.60 -19.57 -12.35
CA THR A 146 8.77 -19.65 -13.24
C THR A 146 8.74 -20.95 -14.05
N ALA A 147 9.66 -21.11 -15.01
CA ALA A 147 9.86 -22.36 -15.74
C ALA A 147 10.15 -23.58 -14.84
N GLY A 148 10.41 -23.40 -13.54
CA GLY A 148 10.55 -24.47 -12.56
C GLY A 148 9.24 -25.10 -12.06
N TRP A 149 8.06 -24.59 -12.42
CA TRP A 149 6.78 -25.21 -12.06
C TRP A 149 6.62 -26.62 -12.67
N PRO A 150 6.10 -27.64 -11.94
CA PRO A 150 5.60 -27.64 -10.56
C PRO A 150 6.63 -28.07 -9.50
N SER A 151 7.92 -28.15 -9.86
CA SER A 151 9.01 -28.48 -8.92
C SER A 151 9.35 -27.33 -7.97
N THR A 152 9.17 -26.09 -8.44
CA THR A 152 9.39 -24.85 -7.69
C THR A 152 8.02 -24.21 -7.38
N PRO A 153 7.73 -23.84 -6.11
CA PRO A 153 6.49 -23.15 -5.77
C PRO A 153 6.46 -21.72 -6.35
N PRO A 154 5.28 -21.18 -6.67
CA PRO A 154 5.16 -19.81 -7.15
C PRO A 154 5.48 -18.78 -6.06
N GLU A 155 5.79 -17.56 -6.48
CA GLU A 155 5.72 -16.41 -5.59
C GLU A 155 4.26 -16.05 -5.32
N ILE A 156 3.99 -15.43 -4.16
CA ILE A 156 2.63 -15.10 -3.74
C ILE A 156 2.61 -13.68 -3.21
N TYR A 157 1.70 -12.89 -3.78
CA TYR A 157 1.36 -11.53 -3.35
C TYR A 157 -0.13 -11.49 -3.03
N ILE A 158 -0.47 -11.01 -1.84
CA ILE A 158 -1.84 -11.00 -1.30
C ILE A 158 -2.41 -9.56 -1.37
N GLY A 159 -3.48 -9.39 -2.13
CA GLY A 159 -4.14 -8.11 -2.36
C GLY A 159 -5.24 -7.77 -1.34
N GLY A 160 -5.86 -6.60 -1.54
CA GLY A 160 -6.92 -6.06 -0.67
C GLY A 160 -6.41 -5.27 0.54
N GLN A 161 -7.32 -4.59 1.22
CA GLN A 161 -7.06 -3.70 2.38
C GLN A 161 -7.28 -4.39 3.74
N LEU A 162 -7.26 -5.72 3.82
CA LEU A 162 -7.41 -6.47 5.07
C LEU A 162 -6.06 -6.54 5.83
N ALA A 163 -6.11 -6.37 7.16
CA ALA A 163 -4.94 -6.58 7.99
C ALA A 163 -4.73 -8.09 8.20
N PHE A 164 -3.72 -8.66 7.54
CA PHE A 164 -3.30 -10.05 7.73
C PHE A 164 -2.15 -10.12 8.74
N ALA A 165 -2.39 -10.76 9.89
CA ALA A 165 -1.47 -10.75 11.03
C ALA A 165 -0.06 -11.29 10.78
N LEU A 166 0.09 -12.19 9.81
CA LEU A 166 1.32 -12.94 9.52
C LEU A 166 1.94 -12.61 8.16
N VAL A 167 1.29 -11.79 7.34
CA VAL A 167 1.75 -11.45 5.99
C VAL A 167 2.85 -10.39 6.10
N ALA A 168 3.95 -10.59 5.38
CA ALA A 168 5.07 -9.66 5.40
C ALA A 168 4.72 -8.34 4.69
N ARG A 169 5.50 -7.28 4.92
CA ARG A 169 5.25 -5.94 4.35
C ARG A 169 5.21 -5.92 2.81
N ASN A 170 5.84 -6.89 2.15
CA ASN A 170 5.82 -7.08 0.70
C ASN A 170 4.58 -7.89 0.21
N ARG A 171 3.54 -8.03 1.05
CA ARG A 171 2.31 -8.78 0.78
C ARG A 171 2.48 -10.30 0.58
N SER A 172 3.64 -10.89 0.91
CA SER A 172 3.85 -12.34 0.81
C SER A 172 3.52 -13.12 2.10
N PRO A 173 3.10 -14.39 1.99
CA PRO A 173 3.08 -15.33 3.12
C PRO A 173 4.47 -15.46 3.77
N PRO A 174 4.54 -15.66 5.10
CA PRO A 174 5.80 -15.82 5.81
C PRO A 174 6.41 -17.21 5.53
N LYS A 175 7.70 -17.38 5.84
CA LYS A 175 8.40 -18.67 5.67
C LYS A 175 7.65 -19.85 6.34
N VAL A 176 7.04 -19.64 7.51
CA VAL A 176 6.33 -20.71 8.23
C VAL A 176 5.09 -21.24 7.50
N PHE A 177 4.42 -20.43 6.65
CA PHE A 177 3.36 -20.93 5.77
C PHE A 177 3.92 -21.98 4.80
N TRP A 178 5.04 -21.65 4.15
CA TRP A 178 5.71 -22.54 3.21
C TRP A 178 6.29 -23.79 3.88
N ASP A 179 6.85 -23.66 5.08
CA ASP A 179 7.35 -24.81 5.84
C ASP A 179 6.20 -25.79 6.17
N THR A 180 5.03 -25.29 6.58
CA THR A 180 3.84 -26.12 6.85
C THR A 180 3.26 -26.73 5.57
N PHE A 181 3.12 -25.97 4.49
CA PHE A 181 2.62 -26.47 3.20
C PHE A 181 3.54 -27.54 2.60
N LEU A 182 4.86 -27.30 2.56
CA LEU A 182 5.80 -28.27 2.02
C LEU A 182 5.94 -29.52 2.92
N ALA A 183 5.69 -29.39 4.24
CA ALA A 183 5.58 -30.54 5.13
C ALA A 183 4.33 -31.39 4.86
N SER A 184 3.17 -30.80 4.55
CA SER A 184 1.97 -31.58 4.15
C SER A 184 2.14 -32.26 2.77
N LYS A 185 2.95 -31.66 1.88
CA LYS A 185 3.33 -32.23 0.58
C LYS A 185 4.42 -33.31 0.62
N ALA A 186 5.08 -33.55 1.77
CA ALA A 186 6.29 -34.39 1.84
C ALA A 186 6.12 -35.87 1.43
N SER A 187 4.88 -36.35 1.24
CA SER A 187 4.53 -37.70 0.77
C SER A 187 3.67 -37.71 -0.52
N SER A 188 3.37 -36.56 -1.12
CA SER A 188 2.31 -36.44 -2.15
C SER A 188 2.71 -35.60 -3.38
N GLY A 189 3.52 -36.23 -4.25
CA GLY A 189 3.63 -35.85 -5.67
C GLY A 189 4.33 -34.51 -5.99
N PRO A 190 4.15 -34.00 -7.23
CA PRO A 190 4.47 -32.62 -7.57
C PRO A 190 3.44 -31.64 -6.95
N LEU A 191 3.75 -30.35 -6.92
CA LEU A 191 2.83 -29.34 -6.38
C LEU A 191 1.57 -29.20 -7.26
N ALA A 192 0.39 -29.38 -6.66
CA ALA A 192 -0.89 -29.05 -7.30
C ALA A 192 -1.35 -27.64 -6.91
N LEU A 193 -1.93 -26.91 -7.88
CA LEU A 193 -2.36 -25.52 -7.67
C LEU A 193 -3.59 -25.43 -6.74
N GLN A 194 -4.58 -26.30 -6.92
CA GLN A 194 -5.74 -26.40 -6.02
C GLN A 194 -5.30 -26.51 -4.54
N GLU A 195 -4.40 -27.43 -4.23
CA GLU A 195 -3.96 -27.68 -2.85
C GLU A 195 -3.27 -26.46 -2.24
N LEU A 196 -2.50 -25.70 -3.04
CA LEU A 196 -1.90 -24.44 -2.61
C LEU A 196 -2.96 -23.39 -2.31
N LEU A 197 -3.99 -23.25 -3.15
CA LEU A 197 -5.12 -22.32 -2.93
C LEU A 197 -5.90 -22.68 -1.66
N GLU A 198 -6.18 -23.97 -1.43
CA GLU A 198 -6.84 -24.42 -0.21
C GLU A 198 -6.01 -24.14 1.05
N HIS A 199 -4.69 -24.39 1.01
CA HIS A 199 -3.81 -24.07 2.13
C HIS A 199 -3.70 -22.55 2.36
N LEU A 200 -3.67 -21.74 1.30
CA LEU A 200 -3.70 -20.28 1.41
C LEU A 200 -4.99 -19.78 2.04
N ARG A 201 -6.18 -20.25 1.59
CA ARG A 201 -7.46 -19.86 2.20
C ARG A 201 -7.49 -20.22 3.69
N ARG A 202 -7.10 -21.44 4.07
CA ARG A 202 -7.04 -21.87 5.48
C ARG A 202 -6.06 -21.04 6.31
N PHE A 203 -4.86 -20.75 5.79
CA PHE A 203 -3.86 -19.92 6.46
C PHE A 203 -4.31 -18.46 6.62
N LEU A 204 -4.95 -17.88 5.61
CA LEU A 204 -5.36 -16.49 5.63
C LEU A 204 -6.56 -16.27 6.55
N LEU A 205 -7.57 -17.17 6.50
CA LEU A 205 -8.72 -17.14 7.41
C LEU A 205 -8.31 -17.39 8.86
N GLU A 206 -7.66 -18.53 9.13
CA GLU A 206 -7.42 -19.06 10.47
C GLU A 206 -5.94 -19.45 10.69
N PRO A 207 -5.02 -18.48 10.72
CA PRO A 207 -3.58 -18.74 10.77
C PRO A 207 -3.11 -19.46 12.05
N ALA A 208 -3.81 -19.29 13.18
CA ALA A 208 -3.49 -20.01 14.41
C ALA A 208 -3.75 -21.51 14.26
N ASN A 209 -4.94 -21.86 13.76
CA ASN A 209 -5.38 -23.25 13.57
C ASN A 209 -4.58 -23.93 12.47
N TYR A 210 -4.30 -23.24 11.36
CA TYR A 210 -3.45 -23.72 10.27
C TYR A 210 -2.03 -24.06 10.74
N LEU A 211 -1.45 -23.25 11.64
CA LEU A 211 -0.12 -23.48 12.21
C LEU A 211 -0.12 -24.47 13.39
N GLY A 212 -1.27 -25.02 13.78
CA GLY A 212 -1.40 -25.93 14.91
C GLY A 212 -1.01 -25.30 16.25
N MET A 213 -1.21 -23.98 16.39
CA MET A 213 -0.90 -23.27 17.64
C MET A 213 -1.88 -23.69 18.74
N PRO A 214 -1.43 -23.86 19.99
CA PRO A 214 -2.33 -24.13 21.11
C PRO A 214 -3.25 -22.93 21.33
N GLU A 215 -4.47 -23.19 21.82
CA GLU A 215 -5.36 -22.13 22.30
C GLU A 215 -4.74 -21.43 23.51
N GLN A 216 -5.07 -20.15 23.71
CA GLN A 216 -4.39 -19.31 24.71
C GLN A 216 -4.63 -19.75 26.16
N ASP A 217 -5.71 -20.50 26.39
CA ASP A 217 -6.18 -20.95 27.69
C ASP A 217 -5.96 -22.46 27.91
N ALA A 218 -5.13 -23.10 27.07
CA ALA A 218 -4.73 -24.50 27.25
C ALA A 218 -3.91 -24.68 28.54
N GLU A 219 -4.40 -25.50 29.47
CA GLU A 219 -3.85 -25.62 30.82
C GLU A 219 -2.43 -26.23 30.87
N GLU A 220 -2.07 -27.09 29.91
CA GLU A 220 -0.76 -27.74 29.85
C GLU A 220 0.34 -26.83 29.24
N GLY A 221 0.89 -25.98 30.09
CA GLY A 221 2.19 -25.34 29.87
C GLY A 221 2.11 -23.94 29.23
N SER A 222 2.56 -22.95 29.99
CA SER A 222 2.66 -21.54 29.57
C SER A 222 3.22 -21.39 28.14
N PRO A 223 2.44 -20.83 27.19
CA PRO A 223 2.93 -20.56 25.83
C PRO A 223 4.18 -19.68 25.83
N SER A 224 5.10 -19.95 24.90
CA SER A 224 6.37 -19.21 24.77
C SER A 224 6.12 -17.71 24.54
N LEU A 225 7.10 -16.87 24.88
CA LEU A 225 7.01 -15.42 24.67
C LEU A 225 6.69 -15.06 23.20
N GLU A 226 7.19 -15.85 22.25
CA GLU A 226 6.96 -15.67 20.82
C GLU A 226 5.56 -16.12 20.40
N ALA A 227 5.06 -17.26 20.90
CA ALA A 227 3.67 -17.65 20.69
C ALA A 227 2.70 -16.59 21.25
N ARG A 228 2.95 -16.09 22.47
CA ARG A 228 2.17 -15.00 23.08
C ARG A 228 2.17 -13.73 22.22
N ARG A 229 3.33 -13.32 21.68
CA ARG A 229 3.46 -12.18 20.74
C ARG A 229 2.63 -12.42 19.48
N LEU A 230 2.70 -13.62 18.92
CA LEU A 230 2.02 -13.95 17.66
C LEU A 230 0.50 -13.98 17.82
N HIS A 231 -0.02 -14.59 18.88
CA HIS A 231 -1.44 -14.50 19.23
C HIS A 231 -1.88 -13.04 19.48
N SER A 232 -1.03 -12.18 20.04
CA SER A 232 -1.32 -10.74 20.15
C SER A 232 -1.47 -10.09 18.77
N TRP A 233 -0.53 -10.31 17.84
CA TRP A 233 -0.62 -9.76 16.49
C TRP A 233 -1.84 -10.30 15.72
N MET A 234 -2.17 -11.59 15.86
CA MET A 234 -3.40 -12.19 15.33
C MET A 234 -4.64 -11.50 15.88
N ARG A 235 -4.75 -11.37 17.20
CA ARG A 235 -5.87 -10.72 17.90
C ARG A 235 -5.98 -9.24 17.53
N ASP A 236 -4.85 -8.54 17.41
CA ASP A 236 -4.80 -7.12 17.05
C ASP A 236 -5.27 -6.88 15.60
N ALA A 237 -4.86 -7.72 14.65
CA ALA A 237 -5.29 -7.66 13.25
C ALA A 237 -6.77 -8.06 13.10
N ALA A 238 -7.19 -9.17 13.71
CA ALA A 238 -8.58 -9.60 13.76
C ALA A 238 -9.50 -8.50 14.32
N ARG A 239 -9.10 -7.84 15.40
CA ARG A 239 -9.84 -6.71 16.00
C ARG A 239 -9.88 -5.47 15.11
N VAL A 240 -8.88 -5.26 14.24
CA VAL A 240 -8.91 -4.17 13.24
C VAL A 240 -9.90 -4.51 12.12
N ASN A 241 -9.81 -5.72 11.55
CA ASN A 241 -10.73 -6.17 10.50
C ASN A 241 -12.17 -6.19 11.01
N ALA A 242 -12.43 -6.75 12.20
CA ALA A 242 -13.75 -6.79 12.84
C ALA A 242 -14.37 -5.39 13.06
N LYS A 243 -13.55 -4.38 13.39
CA LYS A 243 -14.03 -2.99 13.54
C LYS A 243 -14.40 -2.35 12.21
N ARG A 244 -13.56 -2.53 11.18
CA ARG A 244 -13.88 -2.12 9.80
C ARG A 244 -15.18 -2.81 9.34
N LEU A 245 -15.29 -4.11 9.63
CA LEU A 245 -16.48 -4.92 9.34
C LEU A 245 -17.75 -4.43 10.00
N ASP A 246 -17.70 -4.07 11.29
CA ASP A 246 -18.83 -3.53 12.05
C ASP A 246 -19.34 -2.21 11.45
N VAL A 247 -18.43 -1.32 11.03
CA VAL A 247 -18.78 -0.09 10.30
C VAL A 247 -19.49 -0.41 8.99
N ILE A 248 -18.95 -1.30 8.16
CA ILE A 248 -19.53 -1.69 6.86
C ILE A 248 -20.90 -2.37 7.04
N LYS A 249 -21.00 -3.35 7.95
CA LYS A 249 -22.25 -4.10 8.23
C LYS A 249 -23.34 -3.24 8.88
N LYS A 250 -23.00 -2.10 9.49
CA LYS A 250 -23.95 -1.05 9.91
C LYS A 250 -24.30 -0.11 8.76
N TYR A 251 -23.29 0.41 8.06
CA TYR A 251 -23.47 1.42 7.04
C TYR A 251 -24.28 0.94 5.83
N ARG A 252 -24.06 -0.29 5.36
CA ARG A 252 -24.79 -0.88 4.22
C ARG A 252 -26.31 -1.00 4.43
N LYS A 253 -26.81 -0.85 5.66
CA LYS A 253 -28.26 -0.87 6.00
C LYS A 253 -28.96 0.48 5.83
N GLN A 254 -28.19 1.54 5.59
CA GLN A 254 -28.62 2.95 5.58
C GLN A 254 -27.96 3.75 4.44
N ALA A 255 -27.25 3.06 3.53
CA ALA A 255 -26.72 3.64 2.30
C ALA A 255 -27.88 4.15 1.42
N LEU A 256 -27.67 5.26 0.70
CA LEU A 256 -28.67 5.81 -0.21
C LEU A 256 -28.58 5.11 -1.56
N HIS A 257 -27.36 4.97 -2.05
CA HIS A 257 -27.05 4.49 -3.39
C HIS A 257 -26.49 3.07 -3.34
N ALA A 258 -27.38 2.10 -3.05
CA ALA A 258 -27.03 0.69 -2.89
C ALA A 258 -26.20 0.11 -4.05
N GLN A 259 -26.40 0.63 -5.26
CA GLN A 259 -25.63 0.35 -6.48
C GLN A 259 -24.12 0.61 -6.40
N LEU A 260 -23.65 1.52 -5.52
CA LEU A 260 -22.22 1.70 -5.24
C LEU A 260 -21.60 0.51 -4.49
N PHE A 261 -22.45 -0.30 -3.84
CA PHE A 261 -22.09 -1.48 -3.05
C PHE A 261 -22.48 -2.78 -3.76
N ASP A 262 -22.63 -2.76 -5.08
CA ASP A 262 -22.83 -3.96 -5.90
C ASP A 262 -21.49 -4.69 -6.09
N GLU A 263 -21.42 -5.94 -5.65
CA GLU A 263 -20.22 -6.78 -5.74
C GLU A 263 -20.12 -7.51 -7.10
N HIS A 264 -21.18 -7.49 -7.91
CA HIS A 264 -21.30 -8.17 -9.21
C HIS A 264 -21.26 -7.19 -10.39
N ARG A 265 -21.81 -5.97 -10.23
CA ARG A 265 -21.66 -4.82 -11.15
C ARG A 265 -21.03 -3.61 -10.42
N PRO A 266 -19.75 -3.66 -9.97
CA PRO A 266 -19.17 -2.59 -9.16
C PRO A 266 -18.91 -1.28 -9.91
N LEU A 267 -18.99 -1.29 -11.25
CA LEU A 267 -18.96 -0.09 -12.10
C LEU A 267 -20.15 -0.11 -13.05
N GLN A 268 -20.68 1.08 -13.32
CA GLN A 268 -21.72 1.31 -14.33
C GLN A 268 -21.19 2.29 -15.39
N GLU A 269 -21.58 2.11 -16.64
CA GLU A 269 -21.08 2.88 -17.79
C GLU A 269 -21.53 4.33 -17.73
N GLU A 270 -22.80 4.51 -17.34
CA GLU A 270 -23.50 5.77 -17.06
C GLU A 270 -22.84 6.67 -15.99
N TRP A 271 -21.83 6.17 -15.26
CA TRP A 271 -21.05 6.94 -14.28
C TRP A 271 -19.85 7.68 -14.90
N PHE A 272 -19.41 7.27 -16.08
CA PHE A 272 -18.23 7.79 -16.76
C PHE A 272 -18.61 8.72 -17.92
N VAL A 273 -17.74 9.65 -18.26
CA VAL A 273 -17.88 10.43 -19.49
C VAL A 273 -17.79 9.47 -20.70
N PRO A 274 -18.75 9.46 -21.64
CA PRO A 274 -18.88 8.38 -22.63
C PRO A 274 -17.63 8.16 -23.50
N GLU A 275 -16.97 9.25 -23.89
CA GLU A 275 -15.73 9.25 -24.67
C GLU A 275 -14.60 8.59 -23.87
N THR A 276 -14.49 8.94 -22.58
CA THR A 276 -13.51 8.37 -21.64
C THR A 276 -13.77 6.90 -21.37
N TRP A 277 -15.03 6.48 -21.18
CA TRP A 277 -15.38 5.07 -21.04
C TRP A 277 -14.98 4.28 -22.29
N SER A 278 -15.36 4.77 -23.47
CA SER A 278 -15.02 4.15 -24.76
C SER A 278 -13.51 3.97 -24.93
N ALA A 279 -12.72 5.02 -24.68
CA ALA A 279 -11.25 4.98 -24.81
C ALA A 279 -10.56 4.15 -23.71
N LEU A 280 -11.02 4.16 -22.46
CA LEU A 280 -10.52 3.25 -21.41
C LEU A 280 -10.81 1.79 -21.76
N ARG A 281 -11.97 1.50 -22.37
CA ARG A 281 -12.29 0.15 -22.88
C ARG A 281 -11.48 -0.22 -24.13
N ALA A 282 -11.18 0.74 -25.00
CA ALA A 282 -10.33 0.54 -26.18
C ALA A 282 -8.88 0.20 -25.81
N LEU A 283 -8.33 0.84 -24.76
CA LEU A 283 -7.03 0.50 -24.18
C LEU A 283 -6.95 -0.96 -23.70
N HIS A 284 -8.02 -1.50 -23.11
CA HIS A 284 -8.08 -2.92 -22.70
C HIS A 284 -8.04 -3.89 -23.91
N THR A 285 -8.38 -3.42 -25.11
CA THR A 285 -8.26 -4.16 -26.37
C THR A 285 -6.98 -3.84 -27.16
N GLY A 286 -6.07 -3.02 -26.60
CA GLY A 286 -4.78 -2.68 -27.20
C GLY A 286 -4.77 -1.39 -28.06
N ASP A 287 -5.85 -0.63 -28.11
CA ASP A 287 -5.87 0.67 -28.81
C ASP A 287 -5.39 1.80 -27.88
N ALA A 288 -4.11 2.13 -28.02
CA ALA A 288 -3.48 3.26 -27.33
C ALA A 288 -3.79 4.63 -27.97
N GLN A 289 -4.31 4.68 -29.21
CA GLN A 289 -4.56 5.95 -29.90
C GLN A 289 -5.76 6.68 -29.29
N LEU A 290 -6.87 5.98 -29.04
CA LEU A 290 -8.02 6.55 -28.35
C LEU A 290 -7.69 6.93 -26.89
N GLY A 291 -6.92 6.09 -26.20
CA GLY A 291 -6.48 6.37 -24.82
C GLY A 291 -5.67 7.66 -24.69
N ARG A 292 -4.67 7.88 -25.56
CA ARG A 292 -3.87 9.12 -25.60
C ARG A 292 -4.70 10.35 -25.96
N ALA A 293 -5.70 10.20 -26.84
CA ALA A 293 -6.54 11.32 -27.30
C ALA A 293 -7.42 11.95 -26.19
N LEU A 294 -7.64 11.26 -25.07
CA LEU A 294 -8.33 11.81 -23.89
C LEU A 294 -7.51 12.86 -23.12
N LEU A 295 -6.18 12.84 -23.27
CA LEU A 295 -5.26 13.39 -22.29
C LEU A 295 -4.85 14.83 -22.61
N THR A 296 -5.03 15.72 -21.64
CA THR A 296 -4.28 16.98 -21.58
C THR A 296 -2.99 16.72 -20.81
N GLU A 297 -1.83 16.76 -21.47
CA GLU A 297 -0.53 16.79 -20.82
C GLU A 297 -0.26 18.21 -20.28
N HIS A 298 0.13 18.32 -19.00
CA HIS A 298 0.46 19.61 -18.37
C HIS A 298 1.95 19.72 -18.01
N ALA A 299 2.59 18.59 -17.72
CA ALA A 299 4.05 18.48 -17.59
C ALA A 299 4.51 17.19 -18.28
N THR A 300 5.42 17.33 -19.24
CA THR A 300 5.81 16.26 -20.18
C THR A 300 6.31 15.00 -19.46
N GLY A 301 5.62 13.88 -19.67
CA GLY A 301 5.93 12.59 -19.02
C GLY A 301 5.59 12.51 -17.52
N GLU A 302 5.03 13.55 -16.90
CA GLU A 302 4.88 13.65 -15.44
C GLU A 302 3.46 13.88 -14.94
N VAL A 303 2.66 14.73 -15.62
CA VAL A 303 1.33 15.17 -15.15
C VAL A 303 0.35 15.29 -16.32
N TYR A 304 -0.78 14.57 -16.22
CA TYR A 304 -1.86 14.57 -17.20
C TYR A 304 -3.22 14.85 -16.55
N SER A 305 -4.21 15.29 -17.31
CA SER A 305 -5.60 15.33 -16.85
C SER A 305 -6.60 14.96 -17.94
N PHE A 306 -7.73 14.39 -17.54
CA PHE A 306 -8.83 14.02 -18.43
C PHE A 306 -10.18 14.06 -17.70
N PRO A 307 -11.30 14.29 -18.39
CA PRO A 307 -12.63 14.10 -17.81
C PRO A 307 -12.85 12.61 -17.51
N LEU A 308 -13.30 12.24 -16.31
CA LEU A 308 -13.49 10.83 -15.92
C LEU A 308 -14.96 10.52 -15.60
N PHE A 309 -15.54 11.21 -14.62
CA PHE A 309 -16.89 10.94 -14.12
C PHE A 309 -17.92 11.94 -14.65
N THR A 310 -19.16 11.48 -14.79
CA THR A 310 -20.30 12.37 -15.08
C THR A 310 -20.63 13.25 -13.87
N ASP A 311 -21.17 14.43 -14.16
CA ASP A 311 -21.58 15.39 -13.14
C ASP A 311 -22.69 14.85 -12.21
N ALA A 312 -23.48 13.91 -12.73
CA ALA A 312 -24.49 13.12 -12.02
C ALA A 312 -23.85 12.08 -11.07
N PHE A 313 -22.85 11.33 -11.52
CA PHE A 313 -22.14 10.39 -10.64
C PHE A 313 -21.36 11.09 -9.53
N CYS A 314 -20.74 12.24 -9.82
CA CYS A 314 -20.13 13.07 -8.77
C CYS A 314 -21.16 13.50 -7.72
N GLY A 315 -22.38 13.89 -8.12
CA GLY A 315 -23.47 14.19 -7.18
C GLY A 315 -23.89 12.97 -6.36
N LEU A 316 -24.18 11.85 -7.02
CA LEU A 316 -24.56 10.57 -6.40
C LEU A 316 -23.53 10.09 -5.37
N LEU A 317 -22.24 10.16 -5.71
CA LEU A 317 -21.17 9.81 -4.79
C LEU A 317 -21.10 10.79 -3.62
N LEU A 318 -21.15 12.11 -3.86
CA LEU A 318 -21.18 13.11 -2.78
C LEU A 318 -22.32 12.89 -1.79
N GLU A 319 -23.53 12.59 -2.28
CA GLU A 319 -24.68 12.26 -1.43
C GLU A 319 -24.38 11.06 -0.50
N GLU A 320 -23.75 10.00 -1.02
CA GLU A 320 -23.36 8.84 -0.24
C GLU A 320 -22.26 9.18 0.80
N ILE A 321 -21.26 9.98 0.45
CA ILE A 321 -20.22 10.45 1.38
C ILE A 321 -20.84 11.31 2.50
N PHE A 322 -21.75 12.21 2.17
CA PHE A 322 -22.47 13.01 3.17
C PHE A 322 -23.44 12.19 4.02
N ASN A 323 -24.03 11.13 3.48
CA ASN A 323 -24.82 10.18 4.26
C ASN A 323 -23.95 9.39 5.25
N PHE A 324 -22.73 8.99 4.84
CA PHE A 324 -21.76 8.43 5.77
C PHE A 324 -21.44 9.39 6.93
N TYR A 325 -21.13 10.66 6.66
CA TYR A 325 -20.89 11.65 7.71
C TYR A 325 -22.12 11.84 8.62
N LYS A 326 -23.33 11.93 8.07
CA LYS A 326 -24.59 12.08 8.84
C LYS A 326 -24.85 10.88 9.78
N SER A 327 -24.35 9.70 9.46
CA SER A 327 -24.57 8.49 10.28
C SER A 327 -23.82 8.47 11.62
N GLY A 328 -22.79 9.31 11.80
CA GLY A 328 -21.94 9.29 13.00
C GLY A 328 -21.10 8.02 13.18
N LEU A 329 -21.03 7.13 12.19
CA LEU A 329 -20.15 5.96 12.23
C LEU A 329 -18.66 6.39 12.17
N PRO A 330 -17.76 5.68 12.87
CA PRO A 330 -16.36 6.11 13.00
C PRO A 330 -15.57 5.97 11.71
N ALA A 331 -15.19 7.09 11.11
CA ALA A 331 -14.20 7.15 10.04
C ALA A 331 -12.76 7.02 10.58
N ARG A 332 -11.87 6.40 9.80
CA ARG A 332 -10.43 6.65 9.91
C ARG A 332 -10.04 7.88 9.09
N ARG A 333 -9.06 8.65 9.58
CA ARG A 333 -8.42 9.73 8.81
C ARG A 333 -7.89 9.20 7.47
N PRO A 334 -7.95 9.98 6.37
CA PRO A 334 -7.50 9.54 5.06
C PRO A 334 -6.02 9.14 5.01
N ASN A 335 -5.15 10.00 5.54
CA ASN A 335 -3.70 9.82 5.58
C ASN A 335 -3.10 10.57 6.79
N SER A 336 -1.77 10.73 6.83
CA SER A 336 -1.04 11.41 7.91
C SER A 336 -1.12 12.95 7.87
N MET A 337 -1.42 13.55 6.72
CA MET A 337 -1.43 15.01 6.53
C MET A 337 -2.86 15.57 6.58
N ASN A 338 -3.81 15.02 5.81
CA ASN A 338 -5.22 15.39 5.88
C ASN A 338 -5.87 14.93 7.20
N ASN A 339 -6.58 15.83 7.86
CA ASN A 339 -7.37 15.58 9.06
C ASN A 339 -8.80 15.14 8.71
N TYR A 340 -9.37 15.64 7.60
CA TYR A 340 -10.77 15.45 7.23
C TYR A 340 -10.94 14.69 5.91
N GLY A 341 -11.94 13.80 5.87
CA GLY A 341 -12.15 12.83 4.79
C GLY A 341 -12.45 11.42 5.33
N ILE A 342 -12.70 10.47 4.42
CA ILE A 342 -12.95 9.05 4.75
C ILE A 342 -12.24 8.10 3.77
N ILE A 343 -11.85 6.91 4.25
CA ILE A 343 -11.30 5.85 3.40
C ILE A 343 -12.46 5.05 2.81
N LEU A 344 -12.59 5.00 1.48
CA LEU A 344 -13.77 4.43 0.83
C LEU A 344 -13.90 2.91 1.06
N GLY A 345 -12.76 2.21 1.15
CA GLY A 345 -12.73 0.81 1.56
C GLY A 345 -13.27 0.56 2.98
N ASP A 346 -13.15 1.51 3.91
CA ASP A 346 -13.67 1.34 5.28
C ASP A 346 -15.20 1.40 5.37
N ILE A 347 -15.88 1.94 4.36
CA ILE A 347 -17.34 2.11 4.36
C ILE A 347 -18.07 1.07 3.49
N GLY A 348 -17.32 0.27 2.72
CA GLY A 348 -17.82 -0.86 1.94
C GLY A 348 -17.51 -0.80 0.45
N LEU A 349 -16.93 0.30 -0.04
CA LEU A 349 -16.72 0.56 -1.46
C LEU A 349 -15.43 -0.07 -2.03
N GLU A 350 -14.81 -1.03 -1.33
CA GLU A 350 -13.62 -1.73 -1.84
C GLU A 350 -13.84 -2.31 -3.26
N PRO A 351 -14.94 -3.05 -3.56
CA PRO A 351 -15.20 -3.58 -4.91
C PRO A 351 -15.26 -2.53 -6.03
N PHE A 352 -15.85 -1.36 -5.75
CA PHE A 352 -15.87 -0.22 -6.69
C PHE A 352 -14.44 0.27 -6.98
N ILE A 353 -13.63 0.46 -5.94
CA ILE A 353 -12.25 0.94 -6.05
C ILE A 353 -11.38 -0.07 -6.80
N ASP A 354 -11.53 -1.35 -6.49
CA ASP A 354 -10.79 -2.44 -7.16
C ASP A 354 -11.07 -2.45 -8.66
N LYS A 355 -12.35 -2.34 -9.05
CA LYS A 355 -12.73 -2.35 -10.46
C LYS A 355 -12.39 -1.04 -11.18
N LEU A 356 -12.36 0.08 -10.46
CA LEU A 356 -11.83 1.36 -10.96
C LEU A 356 -10.31 1.30 -11.18
N GLN A 357 -9.54 0.68 -10.28
CA GLN A 357 -8.12 0.44 -10.47
C GLN A 357 -7.86 -0.44 -11.70
N GLU A 358 -8.64 -1.52 -11.88
CA GLU A 358 -8.56 -2.37 -13.09
C GLU A 358 -8.84 -1.55 -14.36
N LEU A 359 -9.91 -0.74 -14.38
CA LEU A 359 -10.27 0.10 -15.53
C LEU A 359 -9.19 1.16 -15.87
N LEU A 360 -8.42 1.62 -14.89
CA LEU A 360 -7.35 2.61 -15.07
C LEU A 360 -5.97 1.99 -15.33
N GLN A 361 -5.81 0.67 -15.16
CA GLN A 361 -4.52 -0.02 -15.26
C GLN A 361 -3.82 0.15 -16.62
N PRO A 362 -4.49 0.00 -17.79
CA PRO A 362 -3.83 0.22 -19.08
C PRO A 362 -3.37 1.67 -19.27
N LEU A 363 -4.10 2.64 -18.73
CA LEU A 363 -3.74 4.06 -18.81
C LEU A 363 -2.49 4.37 -17.95
N GLY A 364 -2.35 3.71 -16.80
CA GLY A 364 -1.13 3.75 -16.00
C GLY A 364 0.08 3.17 -16.74
N GLN A 365 -0.09 2.01 -17.37
CA GLN A 365 0.97 1.33 -18.12
C GLN A 365 1.43 2.15 -19.34
N GLU A 366 0.49 2.81 -20.03
CA GLU A 366 0.74 3.67 -21.17
C GLU A 366 1.50 4.96 -20.78
N LEU A 367 1.11 5.60 -19.68
CA LEU A 367 1.71 6.87 -19.25
C LEU A 367 3.04 6.73 -18.51
N PHE A 368 3.17 5.71 -17.67
CA PHE A 368 4.25 5.63 -16.68
C PHE A 368 4.93 4.25 -16.68
N GLN A 369 5.87 4.07 -17.63
CA GLN A 369 6.71 2.86 -17.72
C GLN A 369 7.42 2.59 -16.38
N ALA A 370 7.24 1.38 -15.85
CA ALA A 370 7.54 0.94 -14.47
C ALA A 370 6.47 1.23 -13.39
N PRO A 371 6.29 2.44 -12.80
CA PRO A 371 5.38 2.60 -11.65
C PRO A 371 3.90 2.46 -12.01
N GLY A 372 3.55 2.65 -13.29
CA GLY A 372 2.21 2.42 -13.82
C GLY A 372 1.97 1.00 -14.35
N SER A 373 2.99 0.14 -14.44
CA SER A 373 2.91 -1.05 -15.30
C SER A 373 2.08 -2.22 -14.77
N LEU A 374 2.00 -2.41 -13.45
CA LEU A 374 1.22 -3.46 -12.82
C LEU A 374 0.96 -3.11 -11.36
N TRP A 375 -0.29 -2.80 -11.00
CA TRP A 375 -0.73 -2.51 -9.65
C TRP A 375 -1.36 -3.74 -8.99
N ASP A 376 -1.00 -3.97 -7.72
CA ASP A 376 -1.57 -5.03 -6.88
C ASP A 376 -1.93 -4.54 -5.46
N GLY A 377 -2.05 -3.22 -5.32
CA GLY A 377 -2.62 -2.55 -4.17
C GLY A 377 -3.14 -1.15 -4.49
N HIS A 378 -4.06 -0.67 -3.65
CA HIS A 378 -4.48 0.72 -3.62
C HIS A 378 -4.68 1.21 -2.20
N HIS A 379 -4.69 2.53 -2.07
CA HIS A 379 -5.30 3.24 -0.94
C HIS A 379 -6.17 4.36 -1.52
N CYS A 380 -7.48 4.29 -1.30
CA CYS A 380 -8.45 5.20 -1.93
C CYS A 380 -9.38 5.85 -0.90
N PHE A 381 -9.46 7.18 -0.97
CA PHE A 381 -10.02 8.02 0.08
C PHE A 381 -10.58 9.33 -0.47
N ILE A 382 -11.55 9.89 0.27
CA ILE A 382 -11.98 11.28 0.10
C ILE A 382 -11.07 12.18 0.95
N VAL A 383 -10.70 13.33 0.41
CA VAL A 383 -10.26 14.50 1.20
C VAL A 383 -11.34 15.58 1.15
N ARG A 384 -11.57 16.27 2.27
CA ARG A 384 -12.43 17.46 2.34
C ARG A 384 -11.58 18.68 2.69
N TYR A 385 -11.83 19.78 1.99
CA TYR A 385 -11.32 21.11 2.31
C TYR A 385 -12.49 22.06 2.57
N ARG A 386 -12.44 22.81 3.67
CA ARG A 386 -13.57 23.60 4.18
C ARG A 386 -13.12 24.62 5.25
N GLU A 387 -13.78 25.77 5.32
CA GLU A 387 -13.64 26.70 6.46
C GLU A 387 -13.86 25.98 7.82
N GLY A 388 -12.92 26.17 8.75
CA GLY A 388 -12.88 25.52 10.05
C GLY A 388 -12.27 24.11 10.07
N GLU A 389 -11.87 23.58 8.92
CA GLU A 389 -11.21 22.27 8.76
C GLU A 389 -9.81 22.45 8.12
N ASP A 390 -9.38 21.51 7.26
CA ASP A 390 -8.23 21.72 6.39
C ASP A 390 -8.64 22.67 5.24
N LEU A 391 -7.80 23.66 4.88
CA LEU A 391 -8.06 24.57 3.75
C LEU A 391 -7.30 24.13 2.49
N GLY A 392 -6.02 23.76 2.65
CA GLY A 392 -5.11 23.24 1.63
C GLY A 392 -4.19 22.16 2.21
N LEU A 393 -3.06 21.88 1.55
CA LEU A 393 -2.13 20.81 1.93
C LEU A 393 -0.67 21.16 1.60
N ASP A 394 0.21 21.07 2.62
CA ASP A 394 1.65 21.35 2.53
C ASP A 394 2.36 20.56 1.41
N MET A 395 3.48 21.08 0.91
CA MET A 395 4.26 20.45 -0.15
C MET A 395 4.78 19.06 0.27
N HIS A 396 4.51 18.04 -0.56
CA HIS A 396 4.76 16.64 -0.24
C HIS A 396 4.90 15.75 -1.51
N THR A 397 5.01 14.45 -1.27
CA THR A 397 4.81 13.37 -2.25
C THR A 397 3.89 12.33 -1.64
N ASP A 398 3.17 11.58 -2.47
CA ASP A 398 2.28 10.52 -2.02
C ASP A 398 3.05 9.26 -1.58
N ASP A 399 2.46 8.44 -0.71
CA ASP A 399 2.77 7.01 -0.65
C ASP A 399 1.96 6.29 -1.74
N SER A 400 2.30 6.61 -3.00
CA SER A 400 1.78 5.97 -4.21
C SER A 400 2.91 5.79 -5.21
N ASP A 401 2.68 4.96 -6.22
CA ASP A 401 3.55 4.89 -7.39
C ASP A 401 2.96 5.74 -8.52
N VAL A 402 1.63 5.67 -8.70
CA VAL A 402 0.81 6.60 -9.50
C VAL A 402 -0.44 7.01 -8.71
N THR A 403 -0.71 8.31 -8.66
CA THR A 403 -1.90 8.91 -8.03
C THR A 403 -2.88 9.38 -9.09
N PHE A 404 -4.16 9.04 -8.90
CA PHE A 404 -5.29 9.66 -9.59
C PHE A 404 -6.04 10.53 -8.58
N ASN A 405 -6.21 11.81 -8.88
CA ASN A 405 -6.85 12.81 -8.03
C ASN A 405 -8.05 13.41 -8.78
N ILE A 406 -9.26 13.01 -8.38
CA ILE A 406 -10.51 13.34 -9.04
C ILE A 406 -11.25 14.39 -8.21
N CYS A 407 -11.60 15.53 -8.78
CA CYS A 407 -12.45 16.52 -8.09
C CYS A 407 -13.93 16.13 -8.22
N LEU A 408 -14.62 15.94 -7.10
CA LEU A 408 -16.06 15.65 -7.08
C LEU A 408 -16.93 16.92 -7.15
N GLY A 409 -16.31 18.09 -7.00
CA GLY A 409 -16.98 19.39 -7.04
C GLY A 409 -17.38 19.88 -5.65
N LEU A 410 -18.66 20.26 -5.53
CA LEU A 410 -19.17 21.30 -4.61
C LEU A 410 -18.72 22.71 -5.00
N ASP A 411 -19.30 23.72 -4.34
CA ASP A 411 -19.01 25.12 -4.59
C ASP A 411 -17.76 25.57 -3.81
N PHE A 412 -16.67 25.90 -4.52
CA PHE A 412 -15.44 26.42 -3.92
C PHE A 412 -14.73 27.42 -4.84
N THR A 413 -13.78 28.18 -4.27
CA THR A 413 -12.87 29.05 -5.03
C THR A 413 -11.41 28.83 -4.57
N GLY A 414 -10.44 29.21 -5.41
CA GLY A 414 -9.01 29.04 -5.13
C GLY A 414 -8.55 27.59 -5.31
N ALA A 415 -7.71 27.11 -4.39
CA ALA A 415 -7.36 25.70 -4.25
C ALA A 415 -6.62 25.04 -5.45
N GLY A 416 -5.71 25.77 -6.09
CA GLY A 416 -4.83 25.25 -7.11
C GLY A 416 -3.96 24.09 -6.62
N LEU A 417 -3.69 23.11 -7.49
CA LEU A 417 -2.79 22.00 -7.21
C LEU A 417 -1.43 22.32 -7.86
N GLN A 418 -0.49 22.71 -7.01
CA GLN A 418 0.85 23.16 -7.38
C GLN A 418 1.75 21.96 -7.62
N PHE A 419 2.42 21.87 -8.78
CA PHE A 419 3.40 20.84 -9.07
C PHE A 419 4.80 21.44 -9.24
N CYS A 420 5.78 20.78 -8.62
CA CYS A 420 7.19 21.12 -8.65
C CYS A 420 8.01 20.00 -9.33
N GLY A 421 9.32 20.14 -9.43
CA GLY A 421 10.18 19.09 -9.98
C GLY A 421 10.08 17.74 -9.26
N SER A 422 10.37 16.65 -9.97
CA SER A 422 10.34 15.29 -9.37
C SER A 422 11.44 15.09 -8.32
N VAL A 423 11.12 14.35 -7.23
CA VAL A 423 12.04 14.19 -6.08
C VAL A 423 13.34 13.52 -6.48
N GLY A 424 14.44 14.29 -6.35
CA GLY A 424 15.80 13.88 -6.68
C GLY A 424 16.37 14.51 -7.96
N ALA A 425 15.57 15.25 -8.74
CA ALA A 425 16.06 16.05 -9.86
C ALA A 425 16.72 17.36 -9.40
N PRO A 426 17.61 17.98 -10.21
CA PRO A 426 18.22 19.28 -9.88
C PRO A 426 17.20 20.41 -9.65
N GLU A 427 16.05 20.35 -10.34
CA GLU A 427 14.96 21.32 -10.24
C GLU A 427 13.81 20.83 -9.32
N HIS A 428 14.04 19.84 -8.46
CA HIS A 428 13.05 19.24 -7.55
C HIS A 428 12.18 20.27 -6.81
N ARG A 429 12.78 21.38 -6.33
CA ARG A 429 12.06 22.43 -5.61
C ARG A 429 11.84 23.71 -6.44
N LYS A 430 11.79 23.56 -7.76
CA LYS A 430 11.28 24.58 -8.70
C LYS A 430 9.84 24.33 -9.09
N HIS A 431 9.10 25.40 -9.30
CA HIS A 431 7.71 25.35 -9.77
C HIS A 431 7.67 24.97 -11.25
N HIS A 432 6.79 24.03 -11.60
CA HIS A 432 6.57 23.62 -12.99
C HIS A 432 5.23 24.16 -13.51
N MET A 433 4.15 24.03 -12.72
CA MET A 433 2.79 24.37 -13.15
C MET A 433 1.80 24.43 -11.97
N THR A 434 0.62 25.01 -12.21
CA THR A 434 -0.54 24.95 -11.30
C THR A 434 -1.74 24.33 -12.04
N TYR A 435 -2.27 23.22 -11.54
CA TYR A 435 -3.51 22.64 -12.06
C TYR A 435 -4.73 23.23 -11.36
N GLN A 436 -5.75 23.61 -12.12
CA GLN A 436 -7.01 24.11 -11.60
C GLN A 436 -8.08 23.02 -11.67
N HIS A 437 -8.60 22.61 -10.51
CA HIS A 437 -9.53 21.49 -10.41
C HIS A 437 -10.87 21.79 -11.11
N ARG A 438 -11.38 20.78 -11.81
CA ARG A 438 -12.70 20.79 -12.46
C ARG A 438 -13.50 19.58 -12.01
N LYS A 439 -14.79 19.74 -11.74
CA LYS A 439 -15.68 18.64 -11.36
C LYS A 439 -15.64 17.52 -12.42
N GLY A 440 -15.67 16.26 -11.95
CA GLY A 440 -15.60 15.06 -12.79
C GLY A 440 -14.24 14.79 -13.44
N HIS A 441 -13.29 15.73 -13.41
CA HIS A 441 -11.97 15.55 -14.01
C HIS A 441 -10.99 14.89 -13.04
N CYS A 442 -10.18 14.00 -13.59
CA CYS A 442 -9.00 13.46 -12.93
C CYS A 442 -7.75 14.22 -13.37
N VAL A 443 -6.87 14.54 -12.44
CA VAL A 443 -5.44 14.77 -12.70
C VAL A 443 -4.67 13.54 -12.22
N VAL A 444 -3.70 13.08 -13.02
CA VAL A 444 -2.91 11.87 -12.77
C VAL A 444 -1.42 12.18 -12.87
N HIS A 445 -0.65 11.67 -11.91
CA HIS A 445 0.79 11.93 -11.79
C HIS A 445 1.50 10.80 -11.06
N LEU A 446 2.83 10.74 -11.17
CA LEU A 446 3.67 9.91 -10.32
C LEU A 446 3.50 10.30 -8.84
N GLY A 447 3.48 9.33 -7.92
CA GLY A 447 3.45 9.64 -6.48
C GLY A 447 4.69 10.41 -6.00
N ARG A 448 5.83 10.17 -6.66
CA ARG A 448 7.11 10.88 -6.47
C ARG A 448 7.15 12.30 -7.05
N LYS A 449 6.09 12.78 -7.72
CA LYS A 449 5.99 14.15 -8.22
C LYS A 449 5.69 15.08 -7.03
N ARG A 450 6.61 15.99 -6.71
CA ARG A 450 6.41 16.91 -5.58
C ARG A 450 5.28 17.87 -5.88
N HIS A 451 4.31 17.95 -4.97
CA HIS A 451 3.13 18.77 -5.14
C HIS A 451 2.51 19.23 -3.82
N GLY A 452 1.63 20.23 -3.88
CA GLY A 452 0.89 20.76 -2.74
C GLY A 452 -0.43 21.35 -3.21
N ALA A 453 -1.40 21.49 -2.31
CA ALA A 453 -2.68 22.11 -2.62
C ALA A 453 -2.75 23.47 -1.94
N ASP A 454 -3.00 24.52 -2.73
CA ASP A 454 -3.32 25.84 -2.19
C ASP A 454 -4.59 25.76 -1.32
N ASP A 455 -4.73 26.71 -0.41
CA ASP A 455 -5.95 26.86 0.39
C ASP A 455 -7.16 27.18 -0.51
N ILE A 456 -8.34 26.67 -0.15
CA ILE A 456 -9.62 27.21 -0.65
C ILE A 456 -9.79 28.66 -0.17
N THR A 457 -10.29 29.54 -1.04
CA THR A 457 -10.61 30.94 -0.68
C THR A 457 -12.07 31.11 -0.25
N SER A 458 -12.95 30.16 -0.58
CA SER A 458 -14.32 30.06 -0.07
C SER A 458 -14.88 28.65 -0.28
N GLY A 459 -15.92 28.29 0.47
CA GLY A 459 -16.78 27.13 0.18
C GLY A 459 -16.31 25.79 0.77
N GLU A 460 -16.64 24.70 0.09
CA GLU A 460 -16.26 23.33 0.47
C GLU A 460 -15.85 22.56 -0.81
N ARG A 461 -14.76 21.79 -0.75
CA ARG A 461 -14.26 20.98 -1.88
C ARG A 461 -14.02 19.54 -1.44
N LEU A 462 -14.58 18.58 -2.18
CA LEU A 462 -14.28 17.16 -2.02
C LEU A 462 -13.54 16.60 -3.26
N ASN A 463 -12.43 15.92 -3.02
CA ASN A 463 -11.72 15.13 -4.04
C ASN A 463 -11.66 13.66 -3.62
N LEU A 464 -11.79 12.75 -4.59
CA LEU A 464 -11.46 11.33 -4.46
C LEU A 464 -10.01 11.14 -4.91
N ILE A 465 -9.19 10.59 -4.03
CA ILE A 465 -7.79 10.26 -4.29
C ILE A 465 -7.64 8.74 -4.34
N LEU A 466 -7.06 8.23 -5.42
CA LEU A 466 -6.69 6.83 -5.61
C LEU A 466 -5.17 6.74 -5.75
N TRP A 467 -4.50 6.32 -4.67
CA TRP A 467 -3.09 5.92 -4.71
C TRP A 467 -2.99 4.48 -5.19
N ASN A 468 -2.20 4.24 -6.24
CA ASN A 468 -1.93 2.90 -6.76
C ASN A 468 -0.55 2.42 -6.33
N HIS A 469 -0.43 1.12 -6.06
CA HIS A 469 0.81 0.46 -5.61
C HIS A 469 1.15 -0.72 -6.50
N SER A 470 2.39 -0.75 -6.97
CA SER A 470 3.01 -1.89 -7.66
C SER A 470 4.01 -2.56 -6.73
N SER A 471 3.68 -3.75 -6.22
CA SER A 471 4.67 -4.56 -5.47
C SER A 471 5.84 -5.03 -6.36
N GLU A 472 5.78 -4.82 -7.68
CA GLU A 472 6.91 -5.00 -8.59
C GLU A 472 7.84 -3.78 -8.54
N TYR A 473 7.36 -2.61 -8.94
CA TYR A 473 8.17 -1.37 -8.97
C TYR A 473 8.75 -1.03 -7.60
N ARG A 474 8.03 -1.30 -6.50
CA ARG A 474 8.53 -1.11 -5.12
C ARG A 474 9.69 -2.04 -4.72
N GLN A 475 10.05 -3.01 -5.56
CA GLN A 475 11.26 -3.81 -5.44
C GLN A 475 12.46 -3.23 -6.22
N SER A 476 12.23 -2.30 -7.14
CA SER A 476 13.28 -1.70 -7.98
C SER A 476 14.26 -0.83 -7.18
N ARG A 477 15.43 -0.64 -7.78
CA ARG A 477 16.47 0.31 -7.37
C ARG A 477 15.96 1.75 -7.40
N ASP A 478 15.18 2.12 -8.42
CA ASP A 478 14.60 3.47 -8.54
C ASP A 478 13.64 3.81 -7.40
N TYR A 479 12.84 2.85 -6.93
CA TYR A 479 11.98 3.07 -5.77
C TYR A 479 12.77 3.05 -4.45
N ARG A 480 13.65 2.07 -4.26
CA ARG A 480 14.34 1.80 -2.98
C ARG A 480 15.51 2.75 -2.70
N THR A 481 16.23 3.14 -3.74
CA THR A 481 17.46 3.95 -3.72
C THR A 481 17.49 4.88 -4.93
N PRO A 482 16.49 5.78 -5.07
CA PRO A 482 16.44 6.75 -6.15
C PRO A 482 17.73 7.59 -6.20
N PRO A 483 18.21 7.97 -7.41
CA PRO A 483 19.24 8.99 -7.52
C PRO A 483 18.71 10.31 -6.93
N TYR A 484 19.59 11.03 -6.23
CA TYR A 484 19.29 12.36 -5.71
C TYR A 484 20.42 13.29 -6.13
N ALA A 485 20.19 14.02 -7.23
CA ALA A 485 21.11 15.00 -7.76
C ALA A 485 21.19 16.24 -6.87
N ARG A 486 22.24 17.03 -7.05
CA ARG A 486 22.36 18.33 -6.39
C ARG A 486 21.33 19.32 -6.95
N GLU A 487 20.62 20.02 -6.08
CA GLU A 487 19.69 21.09 -6.47
C GLU A 487 20.47 22.21 -7.20
N ALA A 488 19.97 22.66 -8.35
CA ALA A 488 20.69 23.60 -9.22
C ALA A 488 20.74 25.02 -8.64
N ALA A 489 19.67 25.42 -7.96
CA ALA A 489 19.48 26.74 -7.36
C ALA A 489 18.62 26.66 -6.08
N ALA A 490 18.47 27.78 -5.39
CA ALA A 490 17.55 27.93 -4.27
C ALA A 490 16.10 27.55 -4.65
N PRO A 491 15.29 27.02 -3.71
CA PRO A 491 13.90 26.63 -3.97
C PRO A 491 13.01 27.83 -4.32
N ASP A 492 11.90 27.57 -5.01
CA ASP A 492 10.82 28.55 -5.16
C ASP A 492 9.87 28.46 -3.96
N GLU A 493 9.38 29.60 -3.46
CA GLU A 493 8.59 29.65 -2.21
C GLU A 493 7.31 28.82 -2.23
N VAL A 494 6.70 28.60 -3.40
CA VAL A 494 5.52 27.74 -3.56
C VAL A 494 5.86 26.25 -3.36
N CYS A 495 7.10 25.85 -3.69
CA CYS A 495 7.57 24.47 -3.57
C CYS A 495 8.09 24.11 -2.17
N LEU A 496 8.26 25.09 -1.28
CA LEU A 496 8.76 24.88 0.08
C LEU A 496 7.73 24.19 1.00
N SER A 497 8.20 23.19 1.74
CA SER A 497 7.40 22.43 2.73
C SER A 497 7.83 22.71 4.16
N TYR A 498 6.89 23.10 5.03
CA TYR A 498 7.21 23.32 6.45
C TYR A 498 7.40 22.00 7.22
N THR A 499 6.96 20.86 6.65
CA THR A 499 7.13 19.53 7.25
C THR A 499 8.36 18.77 6.72
N HIS A 500 8.81 19.04 5.49
CA HIS A 500 9.85 18.26 4.81
C HIS A 500 11.18 18.99 4.57
N ASP A 501 11.21 20.33 4.50
CA ASP A 501 12.44 21.06 4.11
C ASP A 501 13.23 21.62 5.30
N ARG A 502 14.56 21.67 5.17
CA ARG A 502 15.55 22.10 6.18
C ARG A 502 15.89 23.59 6.14
N ASP A 503 15.47 24.27 5.08
CA ASP A 503 15.67 25.70 4.81
C ASP A 503 14.35 26.48 4.79
N PHE A 504 13.20 25.85 5.08
CA PHE A 504 11.88 26.51 5.05
C PHE A 504 11.89 27.85 5.80
N GLY A 505 12.36 27.84 7.06
CA GLY A 505 12.45 29.02 7.90
C GLY A 505 13.51 30.06 7.53
N ALA A 506 14.24 29.88 6.42
CA ALA A 506 15.08 30.92 5.82
C ALA A 506 14.33 31.74 4.74
N TYR A 507 13.19 31.24 4.25
CA TYR A 507 12.39 31.87 3.20
C TYR A 507 10.98 32.26 3.68
N LYS A 508 10.35 31.45 4.54
CA LYS A 508 8.94 31.57 4.92
C LYS A 508 8.75 31.43 6.43
N ASP A 509 7.83 32.21 6.98
CA ASP A 509 7.36 32.00 8.36
C ASP A 509 6.55 30.70 8.48
N TYR A 510 6.67 30.04 9.64
CA TYR A 510 5.91 28.83 9.93
C TYR A 510 4.43 29.18 10.14
N PRO A 511 3.49 28.44 9.51
CA PRO A 511 2.06 28.60 9.82
C PRO A 511 1.79 28.40 11.30
N SER A 512 0.83 29.16 11.87
CA SER A 512 0.60 29.18 13.31
C SER A 512 0.31 27.77 13.88
N GLY A 513 1.00 27.40 14.95
CA GLY A 513 0.96 26.07 15.56
C GLY A 513 1.83 25.01 14.88
N ARG A 514 2.45 25.31 13.72
CA ARG A 514 3.36 24.41 12.98
C ARG A 514 4.84 24.66 13.25
N GLU A 515 5.18 25.63 14.10
CA GLU A 515 6.57 25.99 14.48
C GLU A 515 7.32 24.80 15.11
N HIS A 516 6.59 23.82 15.65
CA HIS A 516 7.16 22.59 16.19
C HIS A 516 7.82 21.68 15.13
N PHE A 517 7.54 21.87 13.83
CA PHE A 517 8.23 21.20 12.73
C PHE A 517 9.61 21.79 12.42
N ARG A 518 9.94 22.99 12.92
CA ARG A 518 11.23 23.66 12.70
C ARG A 518 12.40 22.72 12.96
N GLY A 519 13.27 22.57 11.97
CA GLY A 519 14.45 21.72 12.04
C GLY A 519 14.21 20.22 11.90
N ARG A 520 12.99 19.77 11.57
CA ARG A 520 12.67 18.33 11.38
C ARG A 520 12.62 17.90 9.92
N GLY A 521 12.76 18.85 8.99
CA GLY A 521 12.88 18.55 7.57
C GLY A 521 14.10 17.67 7.26
N TRP A 522 13.99 16.93 6.16
CA TRP A 522 15.03 16.03 5.64
C TRP A 522 15.56 16.50 4.28
N CYS A 523 14.82 17.36 3.58
CA CYS A 523 15.09 17.83 2.24
C CYS A 523 15.77 19.21 2.24
N PRO A 524 16.72 19.49 1.33
CA PRO A 524 17.50 18.50 0.58
C PRO A 524 18.43 17.73 1.54
N PRO A 525 18.81 16.48 1.24
CA PRO A 525 19.88 15.80 1.98
C PRO A 525 21.22 16.56 1.76
N PRO A 526 22.18 16.55 2.71
CA PRO A 526 23.37 17.42 2.63
C PRO A 526 24.22 17.30 1.36
N ALA A 527 24.29 16.12 0.74
CA ALA A 527 25.00 15.92 -0.53
C ALA A 527 24.33 16.59 -1.74
N ALA A 528 23.07 17.03 -1.60
CA ALA A 528 22.25 17.60 -2.66
C ALA A 528 21.96 19.11 -2.47
N GLU A 529 22.48 19.74 -1.41
CA GLU A 529 22.30 21.16 -1.10
C GLU A 529 22.73 22.09 -2.25
N TYR A 530 21.85 23.00 -2.70
CA TYR A 530 22.17 23.98 -3.75
C TYR A 530 23.35 24.90 -3.38
N PRO A 531 23.99 25.55 -4.36
CA PRO A 531 25.04 26.53 -4.10
C PRO A 531 24.53 27.67 -3.18
N GLY A 532 25.10 27.78 -1.98
CA GLY A 532 24.69 28.80 -0.98
C GLY A 532 23.52 28.39 -0.06
N PHE A 533 23.32 27.09 0.18
CA PHE A 533 22.25 26.55 1.04
C PHE A 533 22.04 27.28 2.37
N GLN A 534 20.82 27.75 2.61
CA GLN A 534 20.45 28.54 3.79
C GLN A 534 19.78 27.68 4.86
N SER A 535 20.58 26.91 5.60
CA SER A 535 20.10 26.17 6.77
C SER A 535 19.41 27.11 7.78
N GLU A 536 18.14 26.86 8.10
CA GLU A 536 17.41 27.69 9.08
C GLU A 536 18.04 27.62 10.48
N PHE A 537 18.75 26.51 10.75
CA PHE A 537 19.77 26.47 11.77
C PHE A 537 21.09 27.00 11.21
N ARG A 538 21.41 28.27 11.50
CA ARG A 538 22.83 28.60 11.72
C ARG A 538 23.35 27.65 12.80
N PHE A 539 24.50 27.02 12.56
CA PHE A 539 25.18 26.24 13.61
C PHE A 539 25.32 27.12 14.86
N ARG A 540 24.76 26.68 16.00
CA ARG A 540 25.26 27.12 17.30
C ARG A 540 26.64 26.50 17.47
N SER A 541 27.68 27.22 17.07
CA SER A 541 29.04 26.92 17.46
C SER A 541 29.10 26.82 18.99
N PRO A 542 29.70 25.76 19.58
CA PRO A 542 29.81 25.64 21.04
C PRO A 542 30.59 26.78 21.69
N SER A 543 31.48 27.43 20.94
CA SER A 543 32.01 28.75 21.22
C SER A 543 31.07 29.83 20.65
N GLY A 544 30.46 30.63 21.50
CA GLY A 544 29.77 31.84 21.05
C GLY A 544 30.76 32.97 20.78
N ASP A 545 30.52 33.73 19.72
CA ASP A 545 30.42 35.18 19.86
C ASP A 545 29.60 35.74 18.68
N ALA A 546 28.78 36.75 18.94
CA ALA A 546 27.90 37.35 17.95
C ALA A 546 28.28 38.82 17.74
N LYS A 547 28.82 39.16 16.56
CA LYS A 547 28.94 40.54 16.09
C LYS A 547 28.65 40.63 14.60
N LEU A 548 27.61 41.44 14.31
CA LEU A 548 27.26 42.07 13.02
C LEU A 548 27.25 41.09 11.82
#